data_AF-A0A537CBP5-F1
#
_entry.id   AF-A0A537CBP5-F1
#
_cell.length_a   1.000
_cell.length_b   1.000
_cell.length_c   1.000
_cell.angle_alpha   90.00
_cell.angle_beta   90.00
_cell.angle_gamma   90.00
#
_symmetry.space_group_name_H-M   'P 1'
#
loop_
_entity.id
_entity.type
_entity.pdbx_description
1 polymer ?
#
loop_
_entity_poly.entity_id
_entity_poly.type
_entity_poly.pdbx_seq_one_letter_code
_entity_poly.pdbx_strand_id
1 'polypeptide(L)'
;MRTFYEIAKKNNRVLAVSLRQAHLLQALVKDKHLTIPDISHDPNIVVYQRTKKTYYSWEKEVMKNSTVRTSKDVKETQGKFILAASSYDMNEVLDIKPDAGGAFINSSSEPFNEEMEIDHERFVNWLNHFGLPMYQIHSSGHMMPTELRETIAKISPKTLVPIHTEQPHLYELFIKDLCKVHQPIKGSTWKVE
;
A
#
# COMPACT_ATOMS: atom_id res chain seq x y z
N MET A 1 -2.55 -6.20 3.37
CA MET A 1 -2.07 -6.59 4.72
C MET A 1 -2.51 -8.00 5.14
N ARG A 2 -3.82 -8.32 5.15
CA ARG A 2 -4.33 -9.67 5.46
C ARG A 2 -3.62 -10.78 4.69
N THR A 3 -3.47 -10.63 3.38
CA THR A 3 -2.74 -11.60 2.53
C THR A 3 -1.33 -11.86 3.04
N PHE A 4 -0.56 -10.82 3.38
CA PHE A 4 0.80 -10.97 3.89
C PHE A 4 0.84 -11.59 5.29
N TYR A 5 -0.13 -11.30 6.15
CA TYR A 5 -0.26 -11.95 7.45
C TYR A 5 -0.53 -13.47 7.30
N GLU A 6 -1.46 -13.86 6.44
CA GLU A 6 -1.75 -15.28 6.17
C GLU A 6 -0.55 -16.00 5.55
N ILE A 7 0.18 -15.34 4.63
CA ILE A 7 1.40 -15.88 4.05
C ILE A 7 2.48 -16.05 5.12
N ALA A 8 2.66 -15.08 6.02
CA ALA A 8 3.63 -15.19 7.10
C ALA A 8 3.35 -16.44 7.95
N LYS A 9 2.10 -16.63 8.36
CA LYS A 9 1.64 -17.81 9.11
C LYS A 9 1.92 -19.12 8.40
N LYS A 10 1.50 -19.22 7.14
CA LYS A 10 1.68 -20.44 6.33
C LYS A 10 3.15 -20.80 6.14
N ASN A 11 4.06 -19.83 6.21
CA ASN A 11 5.50 -20.03 5.99
C ASN A 11 6.32 -19.99 7.29
N ASN A 12 5.69 -20.09 8.47
CA ASN A 12 6.36 -20.02 9.78
C ASN A 12 7.23 -18.76 9.94
N ARG A 13 6.72 -17.64 9.43
CA ARG A 13 7.28 -16.28 9.54
C ARG A 13 6.33 -15.39 10.34
N VAL A 14 6.83 -14.21 10.68
CA VAL A 14 6.13 -13.17 11.43
C VAL A 14 6.03 -11.92 10.57
N LEU A 15 4.85 -11.32 10.49
CA LEU A 15 4.65 -10.04 9.82
C LEU A 15 5.05 -8.90 10.77
N ALA A 16 6.07 -8.12 10.41
CA ALA A 16 6.48 -6.95 11.16
C ALA A 16 5.85 -5.70 10.53
N VAL A 17 4.91 -5.05 11.25
CA VAL A 17 4.18 -3.87 10.78
C VAL A 17 4.66 -2.59 11.45
N SER A 18 4.58 -1.46 10.77
CA SER A 18 4.93 -0.16 11.35
C SER A 18 4.01 0.21 12.53
N LEU A 19 4.49 1.12 13.40
CA LEU A 19 3.68 1.70 14.50
C LEU A 19 2.33 2.26 14.03
N ARG A 20 2.29 2.93 12.87
CA ARG A 20 1.05 3.49 12.30
C ARG A 20 0.07 2.39 11.90
N GLN A 21 0.56 1.35 11.22
CA GLN A 21 -0.27 0.21 10.83
C GLN A 21 -0.77 -0.53 12.08
N ALA A 22 0.07 -0.65 13.11
CA ALA A 22 -0.32 -1.28 14.36
C ALA A 22 -1.43 -0.51 15.08
N HIS A 23 -1.30 0.81 15.15
CA HIS A 23 -2.34 1.68 15.69
C HIS A 23 -3.67 1.52 14.93
N LEU A 24 -3.62 1.47 13.59
CA LEU A 24 -4.82 1.27 12.77
C LEU A 24 -5.46 -0.10 13.05
N LEU A 25 -4.68 -1.17 13.13
CA LEU A 25 -5.19 -2.51 13.42
C LEU A 25 -5.83 -2.58 14.82
N GLN A 26 -5.24 -1.93 15.84
CA GLN A 26 -5.84 -1.83 17.17
C GLN A 26 -7.15 -1.03 17.19
N ALA A 27 -7.31 -0.06 16.30
CA ALA A 27 -8.59 0.65 16.14
C ALA A 27 -9.64 -0.24 15.44
N LEU A 28 -9.23 -0.97 14.39
CA LEU A 28 -10.11 -1.80 13.58
C LEU A 28 -10.54 -3.10 14.26
N VAL A 29 -9.77 -3.63 15.22
CA VAL A 29 -10.13 -4.87 15.94
C VAL A 29 -11.45 -4.76 16.71
N LYS A 30 -11.91 -3.53 16.99
CA LYS A 30 -13.19 -3.26 17.66
C LYS A 30 -14.40 -3.49 16.75
N ASP A 31 -14.18 -3.54 15.43
CA ASP A 31 -15.23 -3.79 14.45
C ASP A 31 -15.53 -5.29 14.36
N LYS A 32 -16.76 -5.68 14.70
CA LYS A 32 -17.22 -7.07 14.72
C LYS A 32 -17.33 -7.68 13.32
N HIS A 33 -17.37 -6.87 12.26
CA HIS A 33 -17.46 -7.31 10.87
C HIS A 33 -16.09 -7.59 10.26
N LEU A 34 -15.00 -7.21 10.92
CA LEU A 34 -13.64 -7.41 10.44
C LEU A 34 -12.93 -8.51 11.20
N THR A 35 -12.25 -9.39 10.46
CA THR A 35 -11.30 -10.34 11.05
C THR A 35 -9.90 -9.73 10.98
N ILE A 36 -9.48 -9.14 12.10
CA ILE A 36 -8.19 -8.45 12.24
C ILE A 36 -7.32 -9.22 13.25
N PRO A 37 -6.03 -9.45 12.97
CA PRO A 37 -5.14 -10.05 13.95
C PRO A 37 -4.97 -9.12 15.16
N ASP A 38 -5.07 -9.68 16.37
CA ASP A 38 -4.82 -8.94 17.60
C ASP A 38 -3.30 -8.80 17.82
N ILE A 39 -2.78 -7.62 17.49
CA ILE A 39 -1.35 -7.30 17.62
C ILE A 39 -0.80 -7.54 19.03
N SER A 40 -1.64 -7.45 20.05
CA SER A 40 -1.21 -7.55 21.45
C SER A 40 -0.86 -9.00 21.83
N HIS A 41 -1.51 -9.98 21.21
CA HIS A 41 -1.44 -11.38 21.64
C HIS A 41 -1.08 -12.37 20.52
N ASP A 42 -1.21 -11.97 19.25
CA ASP A 42 -0.96 -12.84 18.11
C ASP A 42 0.56 -12.99 17.85
N PRO A 43 1.12 -14.21 17.92
CA PRO A 43 2.55 -14.44 17.76
C PRO A 43 3.06 -14.27 16.32
N ASN A 44 2.16 -14.18 15.33
CA ASN A 44 2.50 -14.07 13.92
C ASN A 44 2.53 -12.63 13.41
N ILE A 45 2.31 -11.64 14.27
CA ILE A 45 2.43 -10.22 13.95
C ILE A 45 3.17 -9.49 15.06
N VAL A 46 4.07 -8.58 14.68
CA VAL A 46 4.83 -7.76 15.62
C VAL A 46 4.89 -6.32 15.14
N VAL A 47 5.20 -5.41 16.06
CA VAL A 47 5.40 -4.00 15.73
C VAL A 47 6.88 -3.74 15.46
N TYR A 48 7.18 -3.29 14.25
CA TYR A 48 8.50 -2.82 13.88
C TYR A 48 8.72 -1.40 14.40
N GLN A 49 9.66 -1.25 15.34
CA GLN A 49 10.08 0.00 15.92
C GLN A 49 11.26 0.59 15.16
N ARG A 50 10.98 1.66 14.43
CA ARG A 50 12.01 2.48 13.78
C ARG A 50 12.73 3.35 14.79
N THR A 51 14.03 3.50 14.59
CA THR A 51 14.85 4.37 15.43
C THR A 51 14.50 5.83 15.21
N LYS A 52 14.14 6.54 16.29
CA LYS A 52 13.91 7.99 16.25
C LYS A 52 14.23 8.64 17.59
N LYS A 53 14.51 9.95 17.53
CA LYS A 53 14.86 10.75 18.72
C LYS A 53 13.72 10.82 19.74
N THR A 54 12.49 11.02 19.27
CA THR A 54 11.32 11.21 20.13
C THR A 54 10.13 10.42 19.60
N TYR A 55 9.48 9.67 20.49
CA TYR A 55 8.23 8.96 20.22
C TYR A 55 7.04 9.76 20.74
N TYR A 56 5.99 9.86 19.94
CA TYR A 56 4.71 10.44 20.33
C TYR A 56 4.03 9.55 21.38
N SER A 57 3.08 10.12 22.12
CA SER A 57 2.31 9.42 23.16
C SER A 57 1.63 8.16 22.61
N TRP A 58 0.94 8.27 21.47
CA TRP A 58 0.25 7.16 20.83
C TRP A 58 1.20 6.03 20.40
N GLU A 59 2.43 6.35 19.99
CA GLU A 59 3.42 5.34 19.61
C GLU A 59 3.92 4.57 20.83
N LYS A 60 4.14 5.27 21.94
CA LYS A 60 4.52 4.64 23.21
C LYS A 60 3.43 3.70 23.71
N GLU A 61 2.17 4.07 23.55
CA GLU A 61 1.03 3.21 23.89
C GLU A 61 0.99 1.94 23.03
N VAL A 62 1.14 2.08 21.71
CA VAL A 62 1.23 0.92 20.80
C VAL A 62 2.37 -0.01 21.20
N MET A 63 3.57 0.54 21.45
CA MET A 63 4.74 -0.26 21.85
C MET A 63 4.54 -0.95 23.20
N LYS A 64 3.87 -0.30 24.16
CA LYS A 64 3.61 -0.88 25.49
C LYS A 64 2.71 -2.11 25.40
N ASN A 65 1.77 -2.11 24.46
CA ASN A 65 0.72 -3.12 24.34
C ASN A 65 1.01 -4.17 23.25
N SER A 66 2.22 -4.21 22.70
CA SER A 66 2.55 -5.08 21.56
C SER A 66 3.93 -5.70 21.71
N THR A 67 4.17 -6.82 21.01
CA THR A 67 5.54 -7.32 20.85
C THR A 67 6.29 -6.44 19.85
N VAL A 68 7.39 -5.83 20.29
CA VAL A 68 8.18 -4.88 19.49
C VAL A 68 9.46 -5.53 18.98
N ARG A 69 9.84 -5.23 17.74
CA ARG A 69 11.10 -5.63 17.09
C ARG A 69 11.77 -4.44 16.44
N THR A 70 13.09 -4.37 16.55
CA THR A 70 13.93 -3.32 15.97
C THR A 70 14.67 -3.82 14.73
N SER A 71 15.40 -2.94 14.04
CA SER A 71 16.30 -3.33 12.95
C SER A 71 17.31 -4.40 13.38
N LYS A 72 17.80 -4.33 14.62
CA LYS A 72 18.72 -5.34 15.19
C LYS A 72 18.07 -6.71 15.31
N ASP A 73 16.85 -6.79 15.85
CA ASP A 73 16.13 -8.06 15.96
C ASP A 73 15.88 -8.70 14.59
N VAL A 74 15.47 -7.88 13.60
CA VAL A 74 15.21 -8.34 12.24
C VAL A 74 16.51 -8.83 11.60
N LYS A 75 17.61 -8.10 11.77
CA LYS A 75 18.93 -8.49 11.27
C LYS A 75 19.41 -9.84 11.80
N GLU A 76 19.19 -10.13 13.08
CA GLU A 76 19.63 -11.38 13.70
C GLU A 76 18.83 -12.61 13.20
N THR A 77 17.60 -12.41 12.71
CA THR A 77 16.70 -13.50 12.31
C THR A 77 15.89 -13.19 11.03
N GLN A 78 16.57 -12.69 9.99
CA GLN A 78 15.92 -12.15 8.78
C GLN A 78 14.93 -13.12 8.11
N GLY A 79 15.29 -14.41 8.03
CA GLY A 79 14.44 -15.44 7.42
C GLY A 79 13.10 -15.69 8.13
N LYS A 80 12.93 -15.16 9.34
CA LYS A 80 11.68 -15.24 10.13
C LYS A 80 10.74 -14.06 9.91
N PHE A 81 11.16 -12.99 9.27
CA PHE A 81 10.34 -11.80 9.11
C PHE A 81 9.82 -11.61 7.69
N ILE A 82 8.61 -11.05 7.61
CA ILE A 82 8.14 -10.28 6.46
C ILE A 82 7.99 -8.85 6.98
N LEU A 83 8.86 -7.94 6.54
CA LEU A 83 8.81 -6.54 6.97
C LEU A 83 7.87 -5.76 6.06
N ALA A 84 6.80 -5.20 6.62
CA ALA A 84 5.94 -4.26 5.91
C ALA A 84 6.67 -2.90 5.83
N ALA A 85 7.34 -2.67 4.71
CA ALA A 85 8.10 -1.46 4.42
C ALA A 85 7.58 -0.75 3.16
N SER A 86 7.90 0.53 3.08
CA SER A 86 7.67 1.45 1.96
C SER A 86 9.01 1.99 1.45
N SER A 87 8.99 2.70 0.32
CA SER A 87 10.19 3.37 -0.22
C SER A 87 10.83 4.35 0.77
N TYR A 88 10.05 4.95 1.67
CA TYR A 88 10.55 5.85 2.71
C TYR A 88 11.33 5.16 3.83
N ASP A 89 11.34 3.83 3.83
CA ASP A 89 11.90 3.03 4.92
C ASP A 89 13.29 2.49 4.58
N MET A 90 13.87 2.90 3.45
CA MET A 90 15.16 2.40 2.98
C MET A 90 16.31 2.69 3.94
N ASN A 91 16.19 3.71 4.79
CA ASN A 91 17.17 3.95 5.87
C ASN A 91 17.25 2.77 6.85
N GLU A 92 16.14 2.07 7.10
CA GLU A 92 16.13 0.89 7.97
C GLU A 92 16.89 -0.29 7.34
N VAL A 93 16.92 -0.36 6.01
CA VAL A 93 17.64 -1.40 5.27
C VAL A 93 19.16 -1.29 5.48
N LEU A 94 19.69 -0.08 5.68
CA LEU A 94 21.09 0.15 6.07
C LEU A 94 21.45 -0.52 7.40
N ASP A 95 20.53 -0.52 8.35
CA ASP A 95 20.72 -1.12 9.66
C ASP A 95 20.50 -2.63 9.61
N ILE A 96 19.44 -3.07 8.91
CA ILE A 96 19.09 -4.50 8.74
C ILE A 96 20.19 -5.24 7.99
N LYS A 97 20.74 -4.66 6.92
CA LYS A 97 21.72 -5.27 6.00
C LYS A 97 21.25 -6.65 5.51
N PRO A 98 20.34 -6.67 4.53
CA PRO A 98 19.72 -7.89 4.04
C PRO A 98 20.74 -8.96 3.65
N ASP A 99 20.51 -10.19 4.11
CA ASP A 99 21.28 -11.35 3.67
C ASP A 99 20.93 -11.72 2.22
N ALA A 100 21.82 -12.46 1.56
CA ALA A 100 21.57 -12.98 0.22
C ALA A 100 20.30 -13.85 0.18
N GLY A 101 19.50 -13.71 -0.88
CA GLY A 101 18.25 -14.46 -1.05
C GLY A 101 17.00 -13.76 -0.52
N GLY A 102 17.12 -12.53 0.00
CA GLY A 102 15.99 -11.64 0.23
C GLY A 102 15.29 -11.19 -1.06
N ALA A 103 14.11 -10.60 -0.93
CA ALA A 103 13.38 -9.97 -2.04
C ALA A 103 12.49 -8.84 -1.53
N PHE A 104 12.20 -7.87 -2.38
CA PHE A 104 11.20 -6.83 -2.13
C PHE A 104 9.95 -7.09 -2.96
N ILE A 105 8.78 -7.14 -2.33
CA ILE A 105 7.50 -7.23 -3.04
C ILE A 105 6.91 -5.82 -3.08
N ASN A 106 6.91 -5.20 -4.26
CA ASN A 106 6.24 -3.92 -4.46
C ASN A 106 4.76 -4.18 -4.76
N SER A 107 3.92 -3.96 -3.75
CA SER A 107 2.46 -4.11 -3.82
C SER A 107 1.76 -2.75 -3.87
N SER A 108 2.31 -1.83 -4.66
CA SER A 108 1.83 -0.47 -4.87
C SER A 108 1.70 -0.19 -6.37
N SER A 109 0.90 0.82 -6.73
CA SER A 109 0.77 1.26 -8.12
C SER A 109 2.09 1.72 -8.72
N GLU A 110 2.19 1.62 -10.05
CA GLU A 110 3.27 2.19 -10.84
C GLU A 110 3.30 3.73 -10.70
N PRO A 111 4.47 4.37 -10.89
CA PRO A 111 4.54 5.82 -10.98
C PRO A 111 3.70 6.33 -12.15
N PHE A 112 3.00 7.44 -11.95
CA PHE A 112 2.11 8.05 -12.96
C PHE A 112 2.45 9.51 -13.26
N ASN A 113 3.49 10.05 -12.63
CA ASN A 113 4.05 11.37 -12.91
C ASN A 113 5.57 11.35 -12.73
N GLU A 114 6.23 12.40 -13.23
CA GLU A 114 7.70 12.52 -13.25
C GLU A 114 8.33 12.47 -11.84
N GLU A 115 7.71 13.11 -10.85
CA GLU A 115 8.23 13.10 -9.47
C GLU A 115 8.26 11.68 -8.90
N MET A 116 7.18 10.92 -9.14
CA MET A 116 7.08 9.53 -8.72
C MET A 116 8.02 8.60 -9.49
N GLU A 117 8.30 8.87 -10.76
CA GLU A 117 9.29 8.13 -11.54
C GLU A 117 10.69 8.29 -10.93
N ILE A 118 11.08 9.53 -10.60
CA ILE A 118 12.37 9.82 -9.95
C ILE A 118 12.48 9.11 -8.59
N ASP A 119 11.43 9.14 -7.78
CA ASP A 119 11.42 8.45 -6.48
C ASP A 119 11.46 6.92 -6.64
N HIS A 120 10.79 6.38 -7.67
CA HIS A 120 10.85 4.96 -7.99
C HIS A 120 12.26 4.53 -8.40
N GLU A 121 12.93 5.30 -9.25
CA GLU A 121 14.32 5.03 -9.65
C GLU A 121 15.27 5.02 -8.47
N ARG A 122 15.16 6.00 -7.55
CA ARG A 122 15.95 6.03 -6.31
C ARG A 122 15.71 4.79 -5.47
N PHE A 123 14.47 4.36 -5.36
CA PHE A 123 14.09 3.17 -4.62
C PHE A 123 14.68 1.89 -5.25
N VAL A 124 14.59 1.74 -6.57
CA VAL A 124 15.18 0.61 -7.31
C VAL A 124 16.71 0.60 -7.15
N ASN A 125 17.36 1.75 -7.21
CA ASN A 125 18.81 1.86 -7.00
C ASN A 125 19.23 1.39 -5.60
N TRP A 126 18.44 1.71 -4.57
CA TRP A 126 18.67 1.19 -3.23
C TRP A 126 18.51 -0.33 -3.16
N LEU A 127 17.48 -0.90 -3.78
CA LEU A 127 17.30 -2.36 -3.82
C LEU A 127 18.46 -3.05 -4.54
N ASN A 128 18.90 -2.50 -5.67
CA ASN A 128 20.07 -2.99 -6.42
C ASN A 128 21.35 -2.95 -5.58
N HIS A 129 21.57 -1.88 -4.82
CA HIS A 129 22.71 -1.75 -3.92
C HIS A 129 22.76 -2.87 -2.87
N PHE A 130 21.60 -3.32 -2.37
CA PHE A 130 21.50 -4.41 -1.41
C PHE A 130 21.29 -5.79 -2.05
N GLY A 131 21.27 -5.91 -3.39
CA GLY A 131 21.03 -7.17 -4.08
C GLY A 131 19.62 -7.75 -3.86
N LEU A 132 18.62 -6.89 -3.62
CA LEU A 132 17.24 -7.29 -3.42
C LEU A 132 16.45 -7.24 -4.74
N PRO A 133 16.06 -8.39 -5.33
CA PRO A 133 15.16 -8.38 -6.48
C PRO A 133 13.78 -7.81 -6.09
N MET A 134 13.25 -6.94 -6.94
CA MET A 134 11.91 -6.37 -6.80
C MET A 134 10.90 -7.17 -7.63
N TYR A 135 9.80 -7.58 -7.01
CA TYR A 135 8.63 -8.16 -7.68
C TYR A 135 7.46 -7.18 -7.62
N GLN A 136 6.99 -6.73 -8.78
CA GLN A 136 5.79 -5.91 -8.90
C GLN A 136 4.55 -6.81 -8.81
N ILE A 137 3.86 -6.78 -7.67
CA ILE A 137 2.65 -7.59 -7.41
C ILE A 137 1.57 -6.68 -6.85
N HIS A 138 0.86 -6.02 -7.75
CA HIS A 138 -0.18 -5.05 -7.44
C HIS A 138 -1.50 -5.47 -8.11
N SER A 139 -2.62 -5.25 -7.42
CA SER A 139 -3.95 -5.34 -8.00
C SER A 139 -4.54 -3.94 -8.01
N SER A 140 -4.90 -3.44 -9.21
CA SER A 140 -5.55 -2.14 -9.35
C SER A 140 -6.83 -2.08 -8.53
N GLY A 141 -7.04 -0.97 -7.83
CA GLY A 141 -8.32 -0.62 -7.19
C GLY A 141 -9.31 0.05 -8.15
N HIS A 142 -8.91 0.31 -9.40
CA HIS A 142 -9.72 0.96 -10.42
C HIS A 142 -10.25 -0.06 -11.42
N MET A 143 -11.48 0.17 -11.89
CA MET A 143 -12.10 -0.56 -12.99
C MET A 143 -11.28 -0.40 -14.28
N MET A 144 -11.07 -1.49 -15.01
CA MET A 144 -10.29 -1.48 -16.24
C MET A 144 -11.06 -0.81 -17.40
N PRO A 145 -10.38 -0.30 -18.45
CA PRO A 145 -11.03 0.42 -19.54
C PRO A 145 -12.16 -0.36 -20.25
N THR A 146 -12.01 -1.66 -20.45
CA THR A 146 -13.05 -2.49 -21.09
C THR A 146 -14.25 -2.69 -20.17
N GLU A 147 -14.03 -3.01 -18.89
CA GLU A 147 -15.08 -3.12 -17.87
C GLU A 147 -15.83 -1.79 -17.69
N LEU A 148 -15.12 -0.67 -17.82
CA LEU A 148 -15.71 0.66 -17.81
C LEU A 148 -16.70 0.83 -18.97
N ARG A 149 -16.30 0.51 -20.20
CA ARG A 149 -17.18 0.59 -21.38
C ARG A 149 -18.40 -0.32 -21.24
N GLU A 150 -18.19 -1.56 -20.80
CA GLU A 150 -19.27 -2.52 -20.54
C GLU A 150 -20.27 -1.98 -19.51
N THR A 151 -19.76 -1.38 -18.43
CA THR A 151 -20.58 -0.78 -17.38
C THR A 151 -21.38 0.41 -17.91
N ILE A 152 -20.76 1.31 -18.69
CA ILE A 152 -21.45 2.45 -19.29
C ILE A 152 -22.54 1.97 -20.27
N ALA A 153 -22.23 1.00 -21.13
CA ALA A 153 -23.21 0.44 -22.07
C ALA A 153 -24.40 -0.19 -21.33
N LYS A 154 -24.14 -0.93 -20.24
CA LYS A 154 -25.19 -1.55 -19.42
C LYS A 154 -26.07 -0.53 -18.70
N ILE A 155 -25.48 0.55 -18.18
CA ILE A 155 -26.23 1.63 -17.51
C ILE A 155 -27.00 2.46 -18.54
N SER A 156 -26.45 2.64 -19.75
CA SER A 156 -26.98 3.49 -20.82
C SER A 156 -27.36 4.90 -20.33
N PRO A 157 -26.41 5.65 -19.72
CA PRO A 157 -26.72 6.97 -19.18
C PRO A 157 -27.03 7.98 -20.29
N LYS A 158 -27.97 8.90 -20.04
CA LYS A 158 -28.23 10.02 -20.96
C LYS A 158 -27.01 10.94 -21.12
N THR A 159 -26.32 11.19 -20.01
CA THR A 159 -25.11 12.01 -19.93
C THR A 159 -24.14 11.41 -18.93
N LEU A 160 -22.85 11.39 -19.25
CA LEU A 160 -21.78 10.95 -18.36
C LEU A 160 -20.86 12.13 -18.02
N VAL A 161 -20.47 12.25 -16.75
CA VAL A 161 -19.48 13.23 -16.28
C VAL A 161 -18.27 12.47 -15.74
N PRO A 162 -17.11 12.48 -16.43
CA PRO A 162 -15.93 11.76 -15.96
C PRO A 162 -15.33 12.50 -14.76
N ILE A 163 -15.14 11.81 -13.64
CA ILE A 163 -14.42 12.35 -12.47
C ILE A 163 -13.18 11.51 -12.19
N HIS A 164 -12.26 12.05 -11.38
CA HIS A 164 -11.07 11.33 -10.93
C HIS A 164 -10.17 10.83 -12.09
N THR A 165 -9.99 11.69 -13.11
CA THR A 165 -9.07 11.47 -14.24
C THR A 165 -8.32 12.76 -14.57
N GLU A 166 -7.07 12.66 -14.95
CA GLU A 166 -6.26 13.78 -15.48
C GLU A 166 -6.45 13.97 -16.99
N GLN A 167 -7.09 13.00 -17.67
CA GLN A 167 -7.30 13.00 -19.12
C GLN A 167 -8.79 12.91 -19.48
N PRO A 168 -9.61 13.91 -19.09
CA PRO A 168 -11.05 13.93 -19.37
C PRO A 168 -11.39 13.81 -20.85
N HIS A 169 -10.61 14.44 -21.72
CA HIS A 169 -10.80 14.36 -23.18
C HIS A 169 -10.53 12.96 -23.76
N LEU A 170 -9.52 12.26 -23.25
CA LEU A 170 -9.25 10.89 -23.68
C LEU A 170 -10.40 9.96 -23.27
N TYR A 171 -10.93 10.16 -22.06
CA TYR A 171 -12.09 9.42 -21.57
C TYR A 171 -13.28 9.57 -22.52
N GLU A 172 -13.64 10.80 -22.89
CA GLU A 172 -14.73 11.07 -23.83
C GLU A 172 -14.50 10.42 -25.20
N LEU A 173 -13.30 10.56 -25.76
CA LEU A 173 -12.95 9.90 -27.02
C LEU A 173 -13.11 8.38 -26.93
N PHE A 174 -12.71 7.80 -25.80
CA PHE A 174 -12.75 6.36 -25.56
C PHE A 174 -14.17 5.82 -25.45
N ILE A 175 -15.16 6.61 -25.05
CA ILE A 175 -16.57 6.18 -24.87
C ILE A 175 -17.55 6.86 -25.84
N LYS A 176 -17.03 7.54 -26.87
CA LYS A 176 -17.80 8.45 -27.76
C LYS A 176 -19.04 7.83 -28.40
N ASP A 177 -19.06 6.52 -28.59
CA ASP A 177 -20.14 5.74 -29.21
C ASP A 177 -21.21 5.30 -28.21
N LEU A 178 -20.98 5.47 -26.90
CA LEU A 178 -21.86 4.94 -25.85
C LEU A 178 -22.81 5.98 -25.28
N CYS A 179 -22.35 7.20 -25.00
CA CYS A 179 -23.19 8.25 -24.44
C CYS A 179 -22.58 9.64 -24.62
N LYS A 180 -23.40 10.68 -24.46
CA LYS A 180 -22.93 12.07 -24.42
C LYS A 180 -22.10 12.30 -23.16
N VAL A 181 -20.93 12.93 -23.32
CA VAL A 181 -20.08 13.32 -22.20
C VAL A 181 -20.23 14.80 -21.90
N HIS A 182 -20.30 15.14 -20.62
CA HIS A 182 -20.18 16.51 -20.13
C HIS A 182 -18.88 16.63 -19.34
N GLN A 183 -17.91 17.33 -19.91
CA GLN A 183 -16.60 17.50 -19.28
C GLN A 183 -16.70 18.42 -18.06
N PRO A 184 -16.28 17.98 -16.86
CA PRO A 184 -16.37 18.82 -15.68
C PRO A 184 -15.36 19.96 -15.73
N ILE A 185 -15.78 21.13 -15.28
CA ILE A 185 -14.89 22.28 -15.04
C ILE A 185 -14.71 22.41 -13.51
N LYS A 186 -13.46 22.35 -13.04
CA LYS A 186 -13.15 22.47 -11.61
C LYS A 186 -13.71 23.78 -11.04
N GLY A 187 -14.48 23.68 -9.96
CA GLY A 187 -15.11 24.85 -9.30
C GLY A 187 -16.42 25.31 -9.94
N SER A 188 -16.89 24.65 -11.00
CA SER A 188 -18.20 24.93 -11.61
C SER A 188 -19.33 24.09 -11.00
N THR A 189 -20.57 24.53 -11.22
CA THR A 189 -21.78 23.74 -10.91
C THR A 189 -22.48 23.43 -12.22
N TRP A 190 -22.77 22.15 -12.44
CA TRP A 190 -23.61 21.71 -13.56
C TRP A 190 -25.02 21.43 -13.04
N LYS A 191 -26.03 21.94 -13.75
CA LYS A 191 -27.45 21.65 -13.49
C LYS A 191 -27.90 20.61 -14.50
N VAL A 192 -28.39 19.49 -14.00
CA VAL A 192 -28.98 18.43 -14.83
C VAL A 192 -30.38 18.89 -15.23
N GLU A 193 -30.65 18.89 -16.54
CA GLU A 193 -31.98 19.14 -17.10
C GLU A 193 -32.88 17.90 -17.06
#